data_AF-A0A949M2Z4-F1
#
_entry.id   AF-A0A949M2Z4-F1
#
_cell.length_a   1.000
_cell.length_b   1.000
_cell.length_c   1.000
_cell.angle_alpha   90.00
_cell.angle_beta   90.00
_cell.angle_gamma   90.00
#
_symmetry.space_group_name_H-M   'P 1'
#
loop_
_entity.id
_entity.type
_entity.pdbx_description
1 polymer ?
#
loop_
_entity_poly.entity_id
_entity_poly.type
_entity_poly.pdbx_seq_one_letter_code
_entity_poly.pdbx_strand_id
1 'polypeptide(L)'
;RFGVIAISARSIPRHLRYMREMGLDARLAGERPLEMSVADAASGPATLDRMVSVGRDLVTRDGADVVIMGCAGMARHRAALQAALGVPVIDPTQAAVTMAIGTVAFDA
;
A
#
# COMPACT_ATOMS: atom_id res chain seq x y z
N ARG A 1 10.50 4.47 7.34
CA ARG A 1 10.09 3.06 7.16
C ARG A 1 8.75 3.03 6.41
N PHE A 2 8.43 1.97 5.68
CA PHE A 2 7.16 1.90 4.93
C PHE A 2 6.21 0.86 5.54
N GLY A 3 4.92 1.14 5.52
CA GLY A 3 3.85 0.20 5.87
C GLY A 3 3.08 -0.25 4.64
N VAL A 4 2.49 -1.45 4.66
CA VAL A 4 1.68 -1.98 3.56
C VAL A 4 0.26 -2.30 4.01
N ILE A 5 -0.73 -1.83 3.26
CA ILE A 5 -2.14 -2.23 3.45
C ILE A 5 -2.42 -3.43 2.54
N ALA A 6 -2.49 -4.63 3.11
CA ALA A 6 -2.86 -5.85 2.41
C ALA A 6 -4.36 -5.95 2.17
N ILE A 7 -4.78 -6.70 1.14
CA ILE A 7 -6.20 -7.03 0.95
C ILE A 7 -6.72 -7.97 2.05
N SER A 8 -5.92 -8.98 2.43
CA SER A 8 -6.24 -9.95 3.47
C SER A 8 -4.98 -10.51 4.13
N ALA A 9 -5.11 -11.07 5.34
CA ALA A 9 -4.01 -11.68 6.06
C ALA A 9 -3.35 -12.82 5.27
N ARG A 10 -4.13 -13.50 4.42
CA ARG A 10 -3.66 -14.59 3.56
C ARG A 10 -2.57 -14.16 2.57
N SER A 11 -2.56 -12.90 2.12
CA SER A 11 -1.54 -12.43 1.18
C SER A 11 -0.21 -12.06 1.86
N ILE A 12 -0.23 -11.75 3.16
CA ILE A 12 0.90 -11.19 3.89
C ILE A 12 2.13 -12.14 3.87
N PRO A 13 2.02 -13.46 4.15
CA PRO A 13 3.19 -14.34 4.14
C PRO A 13 3.94 -14.32 2.80
N ARG A 14 3.21 -14.23 1.69
CA ARG A 14 3.79 -14.14 0.34
C ARG A 14 4.51 -12.80 0.14
N HIS A 15 3.93 -11.70 0.59
CA HIS A 15 4.54 -10.38 0.47
C HIS A 15 5.81 -10.26 1.30
N LEU A 16 5.79 -10.74 2.54
CA LEU A 16 6.97 -10.76 3.41
C LEU A 16 8.12 -11.57 2.81
N ARG A 17 7.83 -12.68 2.12
CA ARG A 17 8.84 -13.44 1.38
C ARG A 17 9.49 -12.58 0.28
N TYR A 18 8.69 -11.93 -0.57
CA TYR A 18 9.23 -11.09 -1.65
C TYR A 18 10.02 -9.90 -1.11
N MET A 19 9.57 -9.27 -0.02
CA MET A 19 10.30 -8.16 0.60
C MET A 19 11.67 -8.60 1.13
N ARG A 20 11.77 -9.80 1.70
CA ARG A 20 13.05 -10.39 2.14
C ARG A 20 13.96 -10.71 0.96
N GLU A 21 13.41 -11.32 -0.10
CA GLU A 21 14.17 -11.62 -1.32
C GLU A 21 14.72 -10.35 -1.98
N MET A 22 14.00 -9.22 -1.87
CA MET A 22 14.46 -7.90 -2.33
C MET A 22 15.37 -7.15 -1.34
N GLY A 23 15.62 -7.70 -0.14
CA GLY A 23 16.42 -7.04 0.90
C GLY A 23 15.76 -5.79 1.50
N LEU A 24 14.43 -5.70 1.45
CA LEU A 24 13.65 -4.54 1.91
C LEU A 24 13.00 -4.74 3.28
N ASP A 25 13.14 -5.92 3.88
CA ASP A 25 12.50 -6.32 5.13
C ASP A 25 12.90 -5.42 6.31
N ALA A 26 14.17 -5.00 6.39
CA ALA A 26 14.63 -4.07 7.43
C ALA A 26 13.96 -2.69 7.35
N ARG A 27 13.39 -2.32 6.19
CA ARG A 27 12.70 -1.04 5.97
C ARG A 27 11.18 -1.12 6.15
N LEU A 28 10.63 -2.32 6.28
CA LEU A 28 9.22 -2.56 6.56
C LEU A 28 8.90 -2.18 8.01
N ALA A 29 7.94 -1.28 8.20
CA ALA A 29 7.33 -0.98 9.50
C ALA A 29 6.36 -2.09 9.90
N GLY A 30 5.46 -2.45 8.97
CA GLY A 30 4.49 -3.52 9.15
C GLY A 30 3.62 -3.69 7.90
N GLU A 31 2.88 -4.78 7.86
CA GLU A 31 1.84 -5.01 6.86
C GLU A 31 0.55 -5.44 7.58
N ARG A 32 -0.57 -4.78 7.26
CA ARG A 32 -1.86 -5.01 7.92
C ARG A 32 -2.98 -5.22 6.90
N PRO A 33 -3.90 -6.18 7.13
CA PRO A 33 -4.94 -6.50 6.17
C PRO A 33 -6.19 -5.61 6.33
N LEU A 34 -6.86 -5.30 5.22
CA LEU A 34 -8.22 -4.73 5.25
C LEU A 34 -9.26 -5.76 5.67
N GLU A 35 -9.05 -7.04 5.29
CA GLU A 35 -10.04 -8.13 5.38
C GLU A 35 -11.31 -7.82 4.55
N MET A 36 -11.08 -7.55 3.26
CA MET A 36 -12.15 -7.22 2.30
C MET A 36 -11.95 -8.00 1.00
N SER A 37 -13.02 -8.18 0.22
CA SER A 37 -12.89 -8.69 -1.14
C SER A 37 -12.25 -7.64 -2.06
N VAL A 38 -11.66 -8.08 -3.18
CA VAL A 38 -11.10 -7.15 -4.19
C VAL A 38 -12.19 -6.25 -4.77
N ALA A 39 -13.41 -6.78 -4.97
CA ALA A 39 -14.53 -6.00 -5.46
C ALA A 39 -14.92 -4.89 -4.49
N ASP A 40 -15.03 -5.22 -3.19
CA ASP A 40 -15.34 -4.22 -2.16
C ASP A 40 -14.22 -3.18 -2.04
N ALA A 41 -12.95 -3.60 -2.09
CA ALA A 41 -11.82 -2.67 -2.10
C ALA A 41 -11.83 -1.73 -3.33
N ALA A 42 -12.46 -2.12 -4.44
CA ALA A 42 -12.55 -1.31 -5.65
C ALA A 42 -13.75 -0.36 -5.66
N SER A 43 -14.90 -0.77 -5.11
CA SER A 43 -16.17 -0.02 -5.27
C SER A 43 -16.95 0.22 -3.97
N GLY A 44 -16.60 -0.46 -2.88
CA GLY A 44 -17.32 -0.42 -1.60
C GLY A 44 -17.34 0.98 -0.95
N PRO A 45 -18.46 1.38 -0.33
CA PRO A 45 -18.60 2.68 0.31
C PRO A 45 -17.76 2.81 1.59
N ALA A 46 -17.53 1.71 2.30
CA ALA A 46 -16.77 1.67 3.57
C ALA A 46 -15.25 1.52 3.38
N THR A 47 -14.77 1.41 2.13
CA THR A 47 -13.38 1.05 1.84
C THR A 47 -12.39 2.10 2.33
N LEU A 48 -12.68 3.39 2.10
CA LEU A 48 -11.80 4.47 2.54
C LEU A 48 -11.67 4.49 4.07
N ASP A 49 -12.77 4.40 4.81
CA ASP A 49 -12.76 4.42 6.27
C ASP A 49 -11.96 3.24 6.84
N ARG A 50 -12.12 2.06 6.24
CA ARG A 50 -11.33 0.88 6.62
C ARG A 50 -9.84 1.08 6.32
N MET A 51 -9.50 1.63 5.15
CA MET A 51 -8.12 1.96 4.79
C MET A 51 -7.51 3.00 5.73
N VAL A 52 -8.27 4.02 6.15
CA VAL A 52 -7.82 5.03 7.12
C VAL A 52 -7.56 4.40 8.48
N SER A 53 -8.46 3.54 8.96
CA SER A 53 -8.28 2.83 10.23
C SER A 53 -7.01 1.99 10.22
N VAL A 54 -6.81 1.17 9.18
CA VAL A 54 -5.62 0.30 9.07
C VAL A 54 -4.36 1.13 8.85
N GLY A 55 -4.41 2.17 8.02
CA GLY A 55 -3.31 3.08 7.76
C GLY A 55 -2.86 3.83 9.02
N ARG A 56 -3.80 4.26 9.87
CA ARG A 56 -3.46 4.89 11.16
C ARG A 56 -2.73 3.93 12.09
N ASP A 57 -3.12 2.67 12.11
CA ASP A 57 -2.40 1.66 12.89
C ASP A 57 -0.97 1.45 12.37
N LEU A 58 -0.79 1.38 11.04
CA LEU A 58 0.55 1.31 10.42
C LEU A 58 1.42 2.51 10.82
N VAL A 59 0.86 3.73 10.80
CA VAL A 59 1.60 4.95 11.14
C VAL A 59 1.92 5.01 12.64
N THR A 60 0.90 4.84 13.49
CA THR A 60 1.01 5.13 14.93
C THR A 60 1.57 3.98 15.75
N ARG A 61 1.27 2.72 15.38
CA ARG A 61 1.70 1.54 16.13
C ARG A 61 2.94 0.88 15.53
N ASP A 62 3.02 0.84 14.20
CA ASP A 62 4.13 0.15 13.52
C ASP A 62 5.26 1.10 13.11
N GLY A 63 5.03 2.42 13.17
CA GLY A 63 6.04 3.44 12.84
C GLY A 63 6.26 3.60 11.34
N ALA A 64 5.21 3.48 10.53
CA ALA A 64 5.28 3.75 9.10
C ALA A 64 5.29 5.27 8.82
N ASP A 65 6.32 5.75 8.13
CA ASP A 65 6.41 7.14 7.65
C ASP A 65 5.79 7.31 6.25
N VAL A 66 5.52 6.19 5.58
CA VAL A 66 4.92 6.09 4.24
C VAL A 66 4.02 4.87 4.21
N VAL A 67 2.86 4.95 3.55
CA VAL A 67 1.93 3.83 3.37
C VAL A 67 1.84 3.43 1.90
N ILE A 68 1.97 2.14 1.61
CA ILE A 68 1.83 1.55 0.28
C ILE A 68 0.53 0.73 0.24
N MET A 69 -0.28 0.97 -0.78
CA MET A 69 -1.50 0.19 -1.02
C MET A 69 -1.16 -1.16 -1.64
N GLY A 70 -1.67 -2.27 -1.10
CA GLY A 70 -1.35 -3.63 -1.54
C GLY A 70 -2.27 -4.20 -2.62
N CYS A 71 -3.26 -3.45 -3.12
CA CYS A 71 -4.17 -3.88 -4.18
C CYS A 71 -4.50 -2.73 -5.12
N ALA A 72 -4.47 -2.99 -6.44
CA ALA A 72 -4.82 -2.01 -7.47
C ALA A 72 -6.27 -1.50 -7.37
N GLY A 73 -7.19 -2.29 -6.80
CA GLY A 73 -8.57 -1.85 -6.52
C GLY A 73 -8.63 -0.60 -5.62
N MET A 74 -7.61 -0.36 -4.80
CA MET A 74 -7.57 0.76 -3.86
C MET A 74 -7.17 2.10 -4.51
N ALA A 75 -6.75 2.10 -5.79
CA ALA A 75 -6.10 3.24 -6.46
C ALA A 75 -6.88 4.57 -6.33
N ARG A 76 -8.21 4.53 -6.52
CA ARG A 76 -9.08 5.72 -6.45
C ARG A 76 -9.06 6.41 -5.07
N HIS A 77 -8.70 5.69 -4.02
CA HIS A 77 -8.69 6.18 -2.64
C HIS A 77 -7.36 6.84 -2.24
N ARG A 78 -6.32 6.78 -3.08
CA ARG A 78 -4.96 7.23 -2.74
C ARG A 78 -4.92 8.64 -2.16
N ALA A 79 -5.49 9.63 -2.85
CA ALA A 79 -5.42 11.04 -2.45
C ALA A 79 -6.17 11.30 -1.13
N ALA A 80 -7.38 10.74 -1.01
CA ALA A 80 -8.18 10.87 0.20
C ALA A 80 -7.51 10.17 1.40
N LEU A 81 -6.93 8.98 1.18
CA LEU A 81 -6.18 8.28 2.21
C LEU A 81 -4.97 9.10 2.66
N GLN A 82 -4.21 9.68 1.72
CA GLN A 82 -3.05 10.51 2.04
C GLN A 82 -3.44 11.71 2.90
N ALA A 83 -4.51 12.42 2.53
CA ALA A 83 -5.03 13.55 3.30
C ALA A 83 -5.44 13.13 4.72
N ALA A 84 -6.06 11.96 4.87
CA ALA A 84 -6.53 11.47 6.17
C ALA A 84 -5.41 10.92 7.08
N LEU A 85 -4.32 10.40 6.50
CA LEU A 85 -3.19 9.84 7.25
C LEU A 85 -2.10 10.87 7.56
N GLY A 86 -1.99 11.94 6.77
CA GLY A 86 -0.95 12.96 6.95
C GLY A 86 0.47 12.49 6.57
N VAL A 87 0.61 11.30 5.99
CA VAL A 87 1.88 10.74 5.48
C VAL A 87 1.73 10.39 4.01
N PRO A 88 2.82 10.33 3.21
CA PRO A 88 2.74 9.93 1.81
C PRO A 88 2.08 8.57 1.61
N VAL A 89 1.19 8.48 0.61
CA VAL A 89 0.53 7.24 0.21
C VAL A 89 0.91 6.92 -1.23
N ILE A 90 1.42 5.70 -1.44
CA ILE A 90 1.87 5.19 -2.74
C ILE A 90 0.84 4.21 -3.31
N ASP A 91 0.37 4.50 -4.52
CA ASP A 91 -0.24 3.50 -5.40
C ASP A 91 0.87 2.78 -6.16
N PRO A 92 1.10 1.47 -5.93
CA PRO A 92 2.16 0.73 -6.62
C PRO A 92 1.95 0.69 -8.14
N THR A 93 0.72 0.78 -8.63
CA THR A 93 0.40 0.76 -10.06
C THR A 93 0.91 2.03 -10.74
N GLN A 94 0.58 3.20 -10.15
CA GLN A 94 1.06 4.49 -10.65
C GLN A 94 2.59 4.56 -10.60
N ALA A 95 3.19 4.13 -9.48
CA ALA A 95 4.65 4.11 -9.33
C ALA A 95 5.33 3.23 -10.39
N ALA A 96 4.82 2.01 -10.62
CA ALA A 96 5.36 1.10 -11.62
C ALA A 96 5.23 1.66 -13.05
N VAL A 97 4.08 2.26 -13.39
CA VAL A 97 3.86 2.90 -14.70
C VAL A 97 4.82 4.07 -14.90
N THR A 98 5.04 4.91 -13.88
CA THR A 98 6.02 6.00 -13.95
C THR A 98 7.43 5.47 -14.22
N MET A 99 7.84 4.38 -13.56
CA MET A 99 9.13 3.75 -13.84
C MET A 99 9.21 3.23 -15.29
N ALA A 100 8.17 2.55 -15.77
CA ALA A 100 8.13 2.03 -17.14
C ALA A 100 8.22 3.14 -18.20
N ILE A 101 7.50 4.25 -18.00
CA ILE A 101 7.61 5.43 -18.87
C ILE A 101 9.04 5.99 -18.84
N GLY A 102 9.63 6.10 -17.65
CA GLY A 102 11.01 6.56 -17.48
C GLY A 102 12.02 5.69 -18.23
N THR A 103 11.89 4.36 -18.14
CA THR A 103 12.74 3.42 -18.88
C THR A 103 12.66 3.68 -20.39
N VAL A 104 11.46 3.77 -20.97
CA VAL A 104 11.32 4.00 -22.42
C VAL A 104 11.78 5.40 -22.85
N ALA A 105 11.54 6.42 -22.02
CA ALA A 105 11.88 7.81 -22.36
C ALA A 105 13.37 8.12 -22.24
N PHE A 106 14.12 7.34 -21.45
CA PHE A 106 15.52 7.60 -21.13
C PHE A 106 16.46 6.40 -21.38
N ASP A 107 15.97 5.29 -21.95
CA ASP A 107 16.84 4.27 -22.54
C ASP A 107 17.52 4.86 -23.78
N ALA A 108 18.86 4.94 -23.74
CA ALA A 108 19.72 5.29 -24.87
C ALA A 108 20.14 4.04 -25.65
#